data_AF-A0A7V8FDP6-F1
#
_entry.id   AF-A0A7V8FDP6-F1
#
_cell.length_a   1.000
_cell.length_b   1.000
_cell.length_c   1.000
_cell.angle_alpha   90.00
_cell.angle_beta   90.00
_cell.angle_gamma   90.00
#
_symmetry.space_group_name_H-M   'P 1'
#
loop_
_entity.id
_entity.type
_entity.pdbx_description
1 polymer ?
#
loop_
_entity_poly.entity_id
_entity_poly.type
_entity_poly.pdbx_seq_one_letter_code
_entity_poly.pdbx_strand_id
1 'polypeptide(L)'
;MHSTAQYLQRMDSDGDGRVSEAEYVQWMLYAFDRPDRNGDGVLSADELPGGKGRPITREQQRRVIVQRFHRQDANGDGYLDARELAAPPR
;
A
#
# COMPACT_ATOMS: atom_id res chain seq x y z
N MET A 1 6.61 -16.15 11.80
CA MET A 1 6.22 -14.76 12.08
C MET A 1 6.93 -13.90 11.04
N HIS A 2 6.22 -13.25 10.12
CA HIS A 2 6.86 -12.29 9.24
C HIS A 2 7.15 -11.04 10.06
N SER A 3 8.43 -10.79 10.35
CA SER A 3 8.84 -9.61 11.10
C SER A 3 8.52 -8.37 10.27
N THR A 4 7.98 -7.32 10.89
CA THR A 4 7.68 -6.04 10.21
C THR A 4 8.91 -5.44 9.53
N ALA A 5 10.10 -5.71 10.07
CA ALA A 5 11.39 -5.39 9.45
C ALA A 5 11.57 -6.01 8.04
N GLN A 6 11.11 -7.26 7.82
CA GLN A 6 11.23 -7.91 6.52
C GLN A 6 10.23 -7.35 5.49
N TYR A 7 9.09 -6.83 5.96
CA TYR A 7 8.15 -6.10 5.13
C TYR A 7 8.68 -4.71 4.80
N LEU A 8 9.24 -4.00 5.78
CA LEU A 8 9.88 -2.70 5.59
C LEU A 8 10.99 -2.80 4.54
N GLN A 9 11.92 -3.74 4.68
CA GLN A 9 13.01 -3.95 3.71
C GLN A 9 12.56 -4.26 2.28
N ARG A 10 11.31 -4.68 2.07
CA ARG A 10 10.78 -4.90 0.72
C ARG A 10 10.17 -3.63 0.11
N MET A 11 9.76 -2.68 0.95
CA MET A 11 9.16 -1.41 0.53
C MET A 11 10.20 -0.31 0.45
N ASP A 12 11.11 -0.27 1.44
CA ASP A 12 12.28 0.59 1.55
C ASP A 12 13.23 0.32 0.38
N SER A 13 13.09 1.13 -0.66
CA SER A 13 13.79 0.99 -1.93
C SER A 13 15.08 1.80 -1.95
N ASP A 14 15.16 2.87 -1.17
CA ASP A 14 16.35 3.70 -1.01
C ASP A 14 17.28 3.25 0.14
N GLY A 15 16.79 2.38 1.03
CA GLY A 15 17.56 1.76 2.11
C GLY A 15 17.75 2.67 3.32
N ASP A 16 16.88 3.65 3.52
CA ASP A 16 16.97 4.61 4.63
C ASP A 16 16.43 4.05 5.98
N GLY A 17 15.84 2.84 5.94
CA GLY A 17 15.27 2.16 7.09
C GLY A 17 13.84 2.61 7.43
N ARG A 18 13.18 3.33 6.53
CA ARG A 18 11.80 3.82 6.62
C ARG A 18 11.12 3.63 5.26
N VAL A 19 9.85 4.02 5.17
CA VAL A 19 9.10 3.98 3.91
C VAL A 19 8.46 5.34 3.69
N SER A 20 8.83 6.00 2.61
CA SER A 20 8.21 7.25 2.17
C SER A 20 6.80 7.01 1.58
N GLU A 21 5.99 8.07 1.46
CA GLU A 21 4.68 7.97 0.79
C GLU A 21 4.80 7.37 -0.61
N ALA A 22 5.82 7.79 -1.38
CA ALA A 22 6.03 7.34 -2.74
C ALA A 22 6.33 5.83 -2.81
N GLU A 23 7.18 5.33 -1.93
CA GLU A 23 7.51 3.90 -1.83
C GLU A 23 6.31 3.07 -1.37
N TYR A 24 5.59 3.56 -0.36
CA TYR A 24 4.38 2.91 0.14
C TYR A 24 3.30 2.82 -0.94
N VAL A 25 3.08 3.91 -1.68
CA VAL A 25 2.16 3.94 -2.83
C VAL A 25 2.61 2.99 -3.92
N GLN A 26 3.88 3.02 -4.31
CA GLN A 26 4.40 2.15 -5.36
C GLN A 26 4.25 0.67 -4.99
N TRP A 27 4.59 0.30 -3.76
CA TRP A 27 4.47 -1.06 -3.27
C TRP A 27 3.01 -1.55 -3.21
N MET A 28 2.11 -0.72 -2.70
CA MET A 28 0.68 -1.05 -2.63
C MET A 28 0.03 -1.12 -4.01
N LEU A 29 0.45 -0.27 -4.95
CA LEU A 29 0.00 -0.34 -6.35
C LEU A 29 0.53 -1.60 -7.05
N TYR A 30 1.77 -2.01 -6.77
CA TYR A 30 2.29 -3.28 -7.29
C TYR A 30 1.45 -4.49 -6.85
N ALA A 31 0.87 -4.46 -5.64
CA ALA A 31 -0.08 -5.48 -5.20
C ALA A 31 -1.43 -5.41 -5.93
N PHE A 32 -1.81 -4.23 -6.43
CA PHE A 32 -3.02 -3.99 -7.23
C PHE A 32 -2.86 -4.45 -8.68
N ASP A 33 -1.65 -4.36 -9.24
CA ASP A 33 -1.32 -4.86 -10.59
C ASP A 33 -1.43 -6.39 -10.71
N ARG A 34 -1.48 -7.14 -9.58
CA ARG A 34 -1.63 -8.60 -9.62
C ARG A 34 -3.02 -9.07 -10.06
N PRO A 35 -4.13 -8.54 -9.50
CA PRO A 35 -5.47 -8.86 -9.96
C PRO A 35 -5.88 -8.11 -11.24
N ASP A 36 -5.27 -6.96 -11.56
CA ASP A 36 -5.52 -6.17 -12.77
C ASP A 36 -4.90 -6.89 -13.98
N ARG A 37 -5.65 -7.83 -14.56
CA ARG A 37 -5.16 -8.70 -15.63
C ARG A 37 -5.23 -8.02 -16.98
N ASN A 38 -6.18 -7.11 -17.15
CA ASN A 38 -6.37 -6.38 -18.39
C ASN A 38 -5.44 -5.14 -18.49
N GLY A 39 -4.83 -4.71 -17.38
CA GLY A 39 -3.89 -3.60 -17.31
C GLY A 39 -4.55 -2.25 -17.56
N ASP A 40 -5.86 -2.13 -17.33
CA ASP A 40 -6.60 -0.89 -17.54
C ASP A 40 -6.50 0.07 -16.35
N GLY A 41 -5.84 -0.35 -15.26
CA GLY A 41 -5.71 0.42 -14.04
C GLY A 41 -7.01 0.47 -13.24
N VAL A 42 -7.92 -0.48 -13.44
CA VAL A 42 -9.21 -0.57 -12.75
C VAL A 42 -9.51 -2.01 -12.41
N LEU A 43 -9.50 -2.36 -11.12
CA LEU A 43 -9.98 -3.66 -10.69
C LEU A 43 -11.49 -3.74 -10.85
N SER A 44 -11.91 -4.42 -11.91
CA SER A 44 -13.32 -4.71 -12.16
C SER A 44 -13.84 -5.76 -11.19
N ALA A 45 -15.16 -5.90 -11.09
CA ALA A 45 -15.78 -6.85 -10.16
C ALA A 45 -15.26 -8.30 -10.35
N ASP A 46 -14.94 -8.67 -11.59
CA ASP A 46 -14.39 -9.99 -11.96
C ASP A 46 -12.93 -10.20 -11.52
N GLU A 47 -12.16 -9.11 -11.43
CA GLU A 47 -10.75 -9.11 -11.03
C GLU A 47 -10.56 -9.04 -9.51
N LEU A 48 -11.60 -8.58 -8.79
CA LEU A 48 -11.61 -8.57 -7.34
C LEU A 48 -11.81 -9.99 -6.78
N PRO A 49 -11.11 -10.33 -5.67
CA PRO A 49 -11.28 -11.62 -5.04
C PRO A 49 -12.74 -11.82 -4.59
N GLY A 50 -13.42 -12.78 -5.21
CA GLY A 50 -14.82 -13.11 -4.94
C GLY A 50 -15.83 -12.64 -5.99
N GLY A 51 -15.39 -12.00 -7.09
CA GLY A 51 -16.27 -11.66 -8.22
C GLY A 51 -17.35 -10.63 -7.89
N LYS A 52 -17.28 -10.01 -6.70
CA LYS A 52 -18.32 -9.17 -6.11
C LYS A 52 -17.66 -7.99 -5.44
N GLY A 53 -17.67 -6.85 -6.12
CA GLY A 53 -17.11 -5.61 -5.60
C GLY A 53 -17.43 -4.44 -6.53
N ARG A 54 -17.31 -3.23 -6.00
CA ARG A 54 -17.34 -2.03 -6.85
C ARG A 54 -16.01 -1.94 -7.59
N PRO A 55 -16.00 -1.54 -8.87
CA PRO A 55 -14.75 -1.30 -9.56
C PRO A 55 -13.95 -0.23 -8.82
N ILE A 56 -12.69 -0.52 -8.54
CA ILE A 56 -11.77 0.39 -7.87
C ILE A 56 -10.78 0.84 -8.93
N THR A 57 -10.66 2.15 -9.15
CA THR A 57 -9.63 2.67 -10.07
C THR A 57 -8.30 2.83 -9.35
N ARG A 58 -7.20 2.80 -10.09
CA ARG A 58 -5.85 3.04 -9.58
C ARG A 58 -5.72 4.38 -8.87
N GLU A 59 -6.38 5.41 -9.39
CA GLU A 59 -6.48 6.73 -8.77
C GLU A 59 -7.20 6.68 -7.41
N GLN A 60 -8.35 5.99 -7.33
CA GLN A 60 -9.08 5.81 -6.09
C GLN A 60 -8.25 5.01 -5.07
N GLN A 61 -7.61 3.95 -5.53
CA GLN A 61 -6.73 3.13 -4.71
C GLN A 61 -5.56 3.96 -4.19
N ARG A 62 -4.92 4.77 -5.04
CA ARG A 62 -3.85 5.69 -4.62
C ARG A 62 -4.32 6.62 -3.51
N ARG A 63 -5.50 7.22 -3.62
CA ARG A 63 -6.07 8.07 -2.55
C ARG A 63 -6.27 7.30 -1.25
N VAL A 64 -6.77 6.08 -1.33
CA VAL A 64 -6.95 5.21 -0.15
C VAL A 64 -5.61 4.85 0.49
N ILE A 65 -4.59 4.54 -0.32
CA ILE A 65 -3.25 4.21 0.15
C ILE A 65 -2.62 5.42 0.85
N VAL A 66 -2.67 6.61 0.24
CA VAL A 66 -2.15 7.85 0.84
C VAL A 66 -2.88 8.18 2.14
N GLN A 67 -4.22 8.05 2.19
CA GLN A 67 -4.95 8.25 3.44
C GLN A 67 -4.55 7.24 4.53
N ARG A 68 -4.32 5.98 4.16
CA ARG A 68 -3.81 4.97 5.09
C ARG A 68 -2.41 5.31 5.57
N PHE A 69 -1.53 5.76 4.68
CA PHE A 69 -0.18 6.20 5.02
C PHE A 69 -0.21 7.27 6.10
N HIS A 70 -0.95 8.36 5.89
CA HIS A 70 -1.06 9.44 6.88
C HIS A 70 -1.69 9.02 8.20
N ARG A 71 -2.51 7.99 8.20
CA ARG A 71 -3.12 7.43 9.41
C ARG A 71 -2.14 6.58 10.21
N GLN A 72 -1.16 6.02 9.52
CA GLN A 72 -0.13 5.14 10.05
C GLN A 72 1.08 5.95 10.53
N ASP A 73 1.38 7.05 9.86
CA ASP A 73 2.37 8.07 10.21
C ASP A 73 1.89 8.81 11.47
N ALA A 74 2.21 8.22 12.62
CA ALA A 74 1.71 8.67 13.90
C ALA A 74 2.53 9.83 14.45
N ASN A 75 3.80 9.91 14.08
CA ASN A 75 4.70 10.98 14.47
C ASN A 75 4.60 12.21 13.54
N GLY A 76 4.00 12.07 12.35
CA GLY A 76 3.78 13.13 11.38
C GLY A 76 5.06 13.56 10.65
N ASP A 77 6.06 12.68 10.54
CA ASP A 77 7.34 12.98 9.93
C ASP A 77 7.36 12.76 8.41
N GLY A 78 6.28 12.20 7.86
CA GLY A 78 6.14 11.92 6.43
C GLY A 78 6.77 10.59 5.99
N TYR A 79 7.11 9.71 6.93
CA TYR A 79 7.65 8.37 6.71
C TYR A 79 6.94 7.35 7.59
N LEU A 80 7.06 6.07 7.25
CA LEU A 80 6.63 4.96 8.11
C LEU A 80 7.84 4.15 8.57
N ASP A 81 8.08 4.14 9.87
CA ASP A 81 9.07 3.27 10.48
C ASP A 81 8.52 1.86 10.76
N ALA A 82 9.39 0.92 11.12
CA ALA A 82 9.02 -0.48 11.38
C ALA A 82 7.93 -0.65 12.45
N ARG A 83 7.84 0.28 13.41
CA ARG A 83 6.83 0.32 14.48
C ARG A 83 5.51 0.86 13.95
N GLU A 84 5.57 1.91 13.14
CA GLU A 84 4.38 2.48 12.50
C GLU A 84 3.77 1.48 11.54
N LEU A 85 4.54 0.79 10.70
CA LEU A 85 4.05 -0.31 9.86
C LEU A 85 3.47 -1.50 10.66
N ALA A 86 3.95 -1.73 11.89
CA ALA A 86 3.44 -2.79 12.76
C ALA A 86 2.15 -2.41 13.48
N ALA A 87 1.85 -1.12 13.60
CA ALA A 87 0.67 -0.65 14.29
C ALA A 87 -0.60 -0.98 13.47
N PRO A 88 -1.69 -1.41 14.10
CA PRO A 88 -2.97 -1.44 13.40
C PRO A 88 -3.43 0.00 13.10
N PRO A 89 -4.00 0.28 11.91
CA PRO A 89 -4.58 1.58 11.61
C PRO A 89 -5.70 1.90 12.61
N ARG A 90 -5.64 3.05 13.28
CA ARG A 90 -6.61 3.48 14.32
C ARG A 90 -7.85 4.16 13.77
#